data_AF-A0A0S2M0W7-F1
#
_entry.id   AF-A0A0S2M0W7-F1
#
_cell.length_a   1.000
_cell.length_b   1.000
_cell.length_c   1.000
_cell.angle_alpha   90.00
_cell.angle_beta   90.00
_cell.angle_gamma   90.00
#
_symmetry.space_group_name_H-M   'P 1'
#
loop_
_entity.id
_entity.type
_entity.pdbx_description
1 polymer ?
#
loop_
_entity_poly.entity_id
_entity_poly.type
_entity_poly.pdbx_seq_one_letter_code
_entity_poly.pdbx_strand_id
1 'polypeptide(L)'
;MTRFSAERQQMGFRGNVVRALRAVSASKPAWFFAAVWITSVLVLLVEGQAIPVGGIGVGIVLLVLCLIVTATTEPEHMATLVAGPARRRVWAQLGLAAVIISLTAWNNLAYHNVVEESLAIPLWTPLVEWLKRLGEQWFGEGLGTFLINPVTYVLIPLILLLLAGARLPTLGFSRGHRVGRALLICCAVPLAWIAYILISGQLSIVRLLGSFASNFMQNGFLEEFLFRGILQTRLRLLTGPGWAMVLQALVFGVWHLGVGYSNTGHTGLLPAIAITIAQQSLIGLALGILFECTRNLVIPSVVHIALNSM
;
A
#
# COMPACT_ATOMS: atom_id res chain seq x y z
N MET A 1 26.13 -32.44 -7.91
CA MET A 1 24.95 -31.79 -7.31
C MET A 1 24.96 -32.04 -5.79
N THR A 2 26.03 -31.68 -5.06
CA THR A 2 26.31 -32.37 -3.76
C THR A 2 27.26 -31.69 -2.75
N ARG A 3 27.49 -30.36 -2.77
CA ARG A 3 28.21 -29.69 -1.62
C ARG A 3 27.63 -28.36 -1.13
N PHE A 4 26.82 -27.67 -1.93
CA PHE A 4 26.19 -26.41 -1.51
C PHE A 4 24.90 -26.57 -0.69
N SER A 5 24.34 -27.79 -0.56
CA SER A 5 23.13 -28.01 0.24
C SER A 5 23.41 -28.25 1.74
N ALA A 6 24.64 -28.59 2.12
CA ALA A 6 24.99 -28.93 3.50
C ALA A 6 25.38 -27.70 4.35
N GLU A 7 25.87 -26.62 3.73
CA GLU A 7 26.17 -25.35 4.42
C GLU A 7 24.96 -24.43 4.57
N ARG A 8 23.78 -24.84 4.09
CA ARG A 8 22.52 -24.19 4.44
C ARG A 8 22.09 -24.59 5.87
N GLN A 9 23.05 -24.62 6.80
CA GLN A 9 22.83 -24.64 8.24
C GLN A 9 21.76 -23.59 8.53
N GLN A 10 20.68 -24.02 9.17
CA GLN A 10 19.58 -23.16 9.59
C GLN A 10 20.16 -22.04 10.44
N MET A 11 20.40 -20.88 9.81
CA MET A 11 20.70 -19.68 10.57
C MET A 11 19.50 -19.44 11.46
N GLY A 12 19.71 -19.44 12.78
CA GLY A 12 18.66 -19.10 13.73
C GLY A 12 18.09 -17.72 13.44
N PHE A 13 16.95 -17.38 14.06
CA PHE A 13 16.24 -16.11 13.86
C PHE A 13 17.18 -14.88 13.81
N ARG A 14 18.14 -14.78 14.75
CA ARG A 14 19.15 -13.72 14.77
C ARG A 14 19.97 -13.63 13.49
N GLY A 15 20.40 -14.77 12.95
CA GLY A 15 21.13 -14.80 11.68
C GLY A 15 20.28 -14.31 10.51
N ASN A 16 18.99 -14.67 10.48
CA ASN A 16 18.07 -14.21 9.44
C ASN A 16 17.84 -12.69 9.52
N VAL A 17 17.69 -12.14 10.72
CA VAL A 17 17.60 -10.68 10.94
C VAL A 17 18.87 -9.98 10.43
N VAL A 18 20.05 -10.45 10.83
CA VAL A 18 21.34 -9.86 10.39
C VAL A 18 21.48 -9.92 8.86
N ARG A 19 21.07 -11.02 8.23
CA ARG A 19 21.08 -11.16 6.77
C ARG A 19 20.13 -10.17 6.11
N ALA A 20 18.90 -10.03 6.62
CA ALA A 20 17.92 -9.08 6.09
C ALA A 20 18.42 -7.64 6.19
N LEU A 21 18.96 -7.25 7.35
CA LEU A 21 19.55 -5.92 7.55
C LEU A 21 20.73 -5.65 6.61
N ARG A 22 21.63 -6.64 6.42
CA ARG A 22 22.74 -6.53 5.47
C ARG A 22 22.25 -6.40 4.03
N ALA A 23 21.18 -7.12 3.67
CA ALA A 23 20.59 -7.01 2.33
C ALA A 23 19.99 -5.62 2.09
N VAL A 24 19.32 -5.04 3.09
CA VAL A 24 18.80 -3.67 3.04
C VAL A 24 19.93 -2.65 2.93
N SER A 25 20.98 -2.77 3.74
CA SER A 25 22.09 -1.81 3.72
C SER A 25 22.91 -1.84 2.43
N ALA A 26 22.91 -2.97 1.70
CA ALA A 26 23.53 -3.09 0.38
C ALA A 26 22.58 -2.72 -0.78
N SER A 27 21.31 -2.43 -0.51
CA SER A 27 20.27 -2.24 -1.52
C SER A 27 20.22 -0.79 -2.02
N LYS A 28 20.56 -0.57 -3.30
CA LYS A 28 20.40 0.74 -3.96
C LYS A 28 18.96 1.31 -3.86
N PRO A 29 17.90 0.53 -4.12
CA PRO A 29 16.53 1.00 -3.90
C PRO A 29 16.27 1.50 -2.47
N ALA A 30 16.80 0.81 -1.45
CA ALA A 30 16.56 1.18 -0.06
C ALA A 30 17.20 2.54 0.28
N TRP A 31 18.43 2.77 -0.19
CA TRP A 31 19.09 4.08 -0.04
C TRP A 31 18.39 5.19 -0.82
N PHE A 32 17.86 4.89 -2.01
CA PHE A 32 17.07 5.86 -2.77
C PHE A 32 15.80 6.26 -1.99
N PHE A 33 15.05 5.28 -1.47
CA PHE A 33 13.88 5.55 -0.64
C PHE A 33 14.24 6.37 0.60
N ALA A 34 15.30 6.00 1.32
CA ALA A 34 15.76 6.72 2.50
C ALA A 34 16.14 8.18 2.18
N ALA A 35 16.81 8.43 1.06
CA ALA A 35 17.14 9.79 0.63
C ALA A 35 15.87 10.61 0.37
N VAL A 36 14.92 10.09 -0.41
CA VAL A 36 13.65 10.77 -0.71
C VAL A 36 12.82 11.03 0.57
N TRP A 37 12.79 10.07 1.49
CA TRP A 37 12.10 10.19 2.77
C TRP A 37 12.74 11.26 3.67
N ILE A 38 14.08 11.24 3.83
CA ILE A 38 14.82 12.25 4.61
C ILE A 38 14.61 13.64 4.01
N THR A 39 14.73 13.79 2.68
CA THR A 39 14.46 15.06 2.00
C THR A 39 13.06 15.57 2.28
N SER A 40 12.06 14.68 2.31
CA SER A 40 10.68 15.08 2.61
C SER A 40 10.52 15.58 4.05
N VAL A 41 11.14 14.93 5.03
CA VAL A 41 11.16 15.40 6.42
C VAL A 41 11.87 16.76 6.54
N LEU A 42 12.97 16.95 5.83
CA LEU A 42 13.70 18.23 5.78
C LEU A 42 12.85 19.35 5.15
N VAL A 43 12.10 19.06 4.09
CA VAL A 43 11.16 20.02 3.50
C VAL A 43 10.13 20.47 4.52
N LEU A 44 9.53 19.54 5.28
CA LEU A 44 8.56 19.91 6.33
C LEU A 44 9.19 20.82 7.40
N LEU A 45 10.41 20.52 7.82
CA LEU A 45 11.14 21.35 8.79
C LEU A 45 11.42 22.76 8.27
N VAL A 46 11.87 22.88 7.02
CA VAL A 46 12.18 24.17 6.39
C VAL A 46 10.92 25.00 6.15
N GLU A 47 9.83 24.36 5.72
CA GLU A 47 8.52 25.00 5.48
C GLU A 47 7.72 25.27 6.77
N GLY A 48 8.32 25.02 7.95
CA GLY A 48 7.68 25.25 9.25
C GLY A 48 6.46 24.35 9.52
N GLN A 49 6.34 23.24 8.81
CA GLN A 49 5.24 22.29 8.96
C GLN A 49 5.49 21.33 10.13
N ALA A 50 4.41 20.88 10.77
CA ALA A 50 4.51 19.86 11.80
C ALA A 50 4.96 18.52 11.20
N ILE A 51 5.95 17.88 11.82
CA ILE A 51 6.35 16.53 11.45
C ILE A 51 5.25 15.55 11.90
N PRO A 52 4.79 14.62 11.04
CA PRO A 52 3.76 13.65 11.40
C PRO A 52 4.34 12.51 12.27
N VAL A 53 4.79 12.84 13.49
CA VAL A 53 5.52 11.91 14.38
C VAL A 53 4.73 10.62 14.64
N GLY A 54 3.41 10.72 14.84
CA GLY A 54 2.55 9.55 15.03
C GLY A 54 2.54 8.62 13.81
N GLY A 55 2.36 9.19 12.61
CA GLY A 55 2.38 8.44 11.35
C GLY A 55 3.74 7.80 11.04
N ILE A 56 4.83 8.54 11.30
CA ILE A 56 6.20 8.00 11.18
C ILE A 56 6.42 6.85 12.18
N GLY A 57 5.98 7.02 13.43
CA GLY A 57 6.07 6.00 14.46
C GLY A 57 5.36 4.70 14.07
N VAL A 58 4.13 4.80 13.54
CA VAL A 58 3.39 3.66 13.00
C VAL A 58 4.17 2.99 11.86
N GLY A 59 4.68 3.75 10.89
CA GLY A 59 5.47 3.21 9.79
C GLY A 59 6.74 2.47 10.25
N ILE A 60 7.45 3.01 11.25
CA ILE A 60 8.63 2.36 11.84
C ILE A 60 8.26 1.04 12.53
N VAL A 61 7.19 1.03 13.33
CA VAL A 61 6.70 -0.20 13.99
C VAL A 61 6.37 -1.26 12.94
N LEU A 62 5.70 -0.88 11.85
CA LEU A 62 5.40 -1.81 10.76
C LEU A 62 6.65 -2.34 10.08
N LEU A 63 7.68 -1.52 9.84
CA LEU A 63 8.96 -1.99 9.28
C LEU A 63 9.68 -2.97 10.20
N VAL A 64 9.62 -2.76 11.51
CA VAL A 64 10.14 -3.73 12.50
C VAL A 64 9.37 -5.04 12.43
N LEU A 65 8.03 -4.99 12.37
CA LEU A 65 7.20 -6.18 12.20
C LEU A 65 7.52 -6.90 10.87
N CYS A 66 7.73 -6.15 9.78
CA CYS A 66 8.17 -6.70 8.49
C CYS A 66 9.52 -7.42 8.59
N LEU A 67 10.47 -6.89 9.38
CA LEU A 67 11.76 -7.53 9.62
C LEU A 67 11.58 -8.86 10.37
N ILE A 68 10.69 -8.91 11.37
CA ILE A 68 10.36 -10.16 12.10
C ILE A 68 9.69 -11.17 11.16
N VAL A 69 8.73 -10.73 10.34
CA VAL A 69 8.10 -11.58 9.32
C VAL A 69 9.17 -12.12 8.37
N THR A 70 10.00 -11.26 7.78
CA THR A 70 11.09 -11.68 6.88
C THR A 70 12.06 -12.67 7.52
N ALA A 71 12.38 -12.50 8.81
CA ALA A 71 13.28 -13.39 9.52
C ALA A 71 12.66 -14.77 9.83
N THR A 72 11.32 -14.87 9.84
CA THR A 72 10.56 -16.10 10.13
C THR A 72 9.94 -16.75 8.88
N THR A 73 9.83 -15.99 7.78
CA THR A 73 9.37 -16.44 6.47
C THR A 73 10.55 -16.37 5.51
N GLU A 74 11.22 -17.50 5.27
CA GLU A 74 12.29 -17.56 4.29
C GLU A 74 11.80 -16.98 2.94
N PRO A 75 12.55 -16.07 2.30
CA PRO A 75 12.08 -15.44 1.08
C PRO A 75 11.89 -16.47 -0.02
N GLU A 76 10.73 -16.40 -0.70
CA GLU A 76 10.49 -17.17 -1.92
C GLU A 76 11.51 -16.74 -3.00
N HIS A 77 11.91 -17.71 -3.84
CA HIS A 77 12.98 -17.57 -4.82
C HIS A 77 12.86 -16.32 -5.72
N MET A 78 14.04 -15.84 -6.15
CA MET A 78 14.22 -14.65 -6.98
C MET A 78 13.28 -14.61 -8.18
N ALA A 79 12.63 -13.47 -8.38
CA ALA A 79 11.86 -13.18 -9.58
C ALA A 79 12.74 -13.33 -10.83
N THR A 80 12.32 -14.14 -11.78
CA THR A 80 12.88 -14.06 -13.14
C THR A 80 12.28 -12.83 -13.81
N LEU A 81 13.14 -11.87 -14.18
CA LEU A 81 12.72 -10.72 -14.99
C LEU A 81 12.14 -11.22 -16.32
N VAL A 82 11.05 -10.60 -16.75
CA VAL A 82 10.38 -11.01 -18.00
C VAL A 82 11.13 -10.43 -19.20
N ALA A 83 11.47 -11.29 -20.16
CA ALA A 83 12.11 -10.92 -21.41
C ALA A 83 11.17 -11.09 -22.62
N GLY A 84 11.58 -10.52 -23.77
CA GLY A 84 10.91 -10.75 -25.05
C GLY A 84 9.47 -10.23 -25.13
N PRO A 85 8.57 -10.89 -25.91
CA PRO A 85 7.20 -10.45 -26.12
C PRO A 85 6.36 -10.30 -24.84
N ALA A 86 6.63 -11.13 -23.83
CA ALA A 86 5.95 -11.04 -22.55
C ALA A 86 6.24 -9.71 -21.82
N ARG A 87 7.41 -9.11 -22.04
CA ARG A 87 7.77 -7.81 -21.45
C ARG A 87 6.87 -6.68 -21.98
N ARG A 88 6.51 -6.70 -23.27
CA ARG A 88 5.60 -5.70 -23.87
C ARG A 88 4.21 -5.78 -23.23
N ARG A 89 3.71 -6.99 -22.99
CA ARG A 89 2.42 -7.20 -22.30
C ARG A 89 2.46 -6.65 -20.87
N VAL A 90 3.55 -6.87 -20.12
CA VAL A 90 3.70 -6.32 -18.76
C VAL A 90 3.74 -4.79 -18.78
N TRP A 91 4.41 -4.17 -19.76
CA TRP A 91 4.38 -2.72 -19.92
C TRP A 91 2.98 -2.18 -20.23
N ALA A 92 2.20 -2.85 -21.09
CA ALA A 92 0.82 -2.47 -21.35
C ALA A 92 -0.04 -2.55 -20.08
N GLN A 93 0.12 -3.62 -19.29
CA GLN A 93 -0.56 -3.78 -17.99
C GLN A 93 -0.15 -2.67 -17.00
N LEU A 94 1.14 -2.31 -16.94
CA LEU A 94 1.64 -1.23 -16.10
C LEU A 94 1.11 0.14 -16.56
N GLY A 95 1.01 0.37 -17.87
CA GLY A 95 0.40 1.58 -18.43
C GLY A 95 -1.08 1.71 -18.04
N LEU A 96 -1.86 0.63 -18.16
CA LEU A 96 -3.25 0.59 -17.69
C LEU A 96 -3.35 0.88 -16.19
N ALA A 97 -2.47 0.28 -15.38
CA ALA A 97 -2.41 0.53 -13.95
C ALA A 97 -2.12 2.01 -13.64
N ALA A 98 -1.14 2.59 -14.32
CA ALA A 98 -0.76 3.99 -14.14
C ALA A 98 -1.90 4.95 -14.50
N VAL A 99 -2.64 4.69 -15.59
CA VAL A 99 -3.83 5.48 -15.95
C VAL A 99 -4.87 5.42 -14.84
N ILE A 100 -5.22 4.23 -14.35
CA ILE A 100 -6.27 4.10 -13.33
C ILE A 100 -5.84 4.74 -12.01
N ILE A 101 -4.59 4.52 -11.57
CA ILE A 101 -4.04 5.16 -10.37
C ILE A 101 -4.06 6.69 -10.51
N SER A 102 -3.77 7.24 -11.69
CA SER A 102 -3.84 8.68 -11.93
C SER A 102 -5.27 9.21 -11.87
N LEU A 103 -6.23 8.48 -12.44
CA LEU A 103 -7.65 8.84 -12.42
C LEU A 103 -8.23 8.80 -10.99
N THR A 104 -7.83 7.82 -10.18
CA THR A 104 -8.25 7.76 -8.78
C THR A 104 -7.53 8.80 -7.91
N ALA A 105 -6.26 9.09 -8.19
CA ALA A 105 -5.54 10.21 -7.56
C ALA A 105 -6.22 11.54 -7.87
N TRP A 106 -6.67 11.75 -9.11
CA TRP A 106 -7.42 12.94 -9.50
C TRP A 106 -8.70 13.11 -8.69
N ASN A 107 -9.47 12.04 -8.50
CA ASN A 107 -10.65 12.07 -7.64
C ASN A 107 -10.29 12.43 -6.19
N ASN A 108 -9.17 11.93 -5.67
CA ASN A 108 -8.70 12.29 -4.33
C ASN A 108 -8.35 13.79 -4.26
N LEU A 109 -7.66 14.33 -5.26
CA LEU A 109 -7.36 15.76 -5.34
C LEU A 109 -8.63 16.62 -5.40
N ALA A 110 -9.61 16.23 -6.22
CA ALA A 110 -10.88 16.93 -6.33
C ALA A 110 -11.67 16.87 -5.01
N TYR A 111 -11.73 15.70 -4.36
CA TYR A 111 -12.39 15.53 -3.06
C TYR A 111 -11.80 16.41 -1.96
N HIS A 112 -10.48 16.65 -2.01
CA HIS A 112 -9.76 17.53 -1.08
C HIS A 112 -9.65 18.99 -1.55
N ASN A 113 -10.41 19.39 -2.57
CA ASN A 113 -10.41 20.74 -3.14
C ASN A 113 -9.02 21.24 -3.58
N VAL A 114 -8.14 20.34 -4.00
CA VAL A 114 -6.81 20.70 -4.54
C VAL A 114 -6.92 21.18 -5.98
N VAL A 115 -7.86 20.61 -6.73
CA VAL A 115 -8.18 20.98 -8.11
C VAL A 115 -9.60 21.49 -8.18
N GLU A 116 -9.85 22.47 -9.05
CA GLU A 116 -11.19 23.02 -9.26
C GLU A 116 -12.14 21.95 -9.83
N GLU A 117 -13.41 22.00 -9.41
CA GLU A 117 -14.47 21.14 -9.96
C GLU A 117 -14.66 21.33 -11.48
N SER A 118 -14.28 22.50 -12.01
CA SER A 118 -14.31 22.82 -13.44
C SER A 118 -13.42 21.90 -14.29
N LEU A 119 -12.40 21.27 -13.68
CA LEU A 119 -11.44 20.39 -14.34
C LEU A 119 -11.93 18.93 -14.36
N ALA A 120 -13.19 18.72 -14.73
CA ALA A 120 -13.76 17.38 -14.87
C ALA A 120 -13.03 16.57 -15.94
N ILE A 121 -12.66 15.32 -15.63
CA ILE A 121 -12.07 14.41 -16.61
C ILE A 121 -13.22 13.79 -17.42
N PRO A 122 -13.23 13.95 -18.76
CA PRO A 122 -14.27 13.36 -19.61
C PRO A 122 -14.41 11.86 -19.36
N LEU A 123 -15.65 11.38 -19.32
CA LEU A 123 -16.04 9.99 -19.01
C LEU A 123 -15.79 9.55 -17.56
N TRP A 124 -14.67 9.94 -16.95
CA TRP A 124 -14.32 9.51 -15.60
C TRP A 124 -15.12 10.24 -14.52
N THR A 125 -15.15 11.58 -14.54
CA THR A 125 -15.92 12.35 -13.55
C THR A 125 -17.41 11.99 -13.57
N PRO A 126 -18.11 11.93 -14.73
CA PRO A 126 -19.50 11.50 -14.78
C PRO A 126 -19.73 10.07 -14.29
N LEU A 127 -18.81 9.14 -14.56
CA LEU A 127 -18.87 7.77 -14.05
C LEU A 127 -18.80 7.74 -12.52
N VAL A 128 -17.86 8.49 -11.94
CA VAL A 128 -17.65 8.56 -10.49
C VAL A 128 -18.88 9.18 -9.80
N GLU A 129 -19.43 10.26 -10.35
CA GLU A 129 -20.67 10.87 -9.84
C GLU A 129 -21.88 9.95 -9.96
N TRP A 130 -22.00 9.21 -11.06
CA TRP A 130 -23.06 8.20 -11.21
C TRP A 130 -22.91 7.08 -10.18
N LEU A 131 -21.71 6.54 -9.98
CA LEU A 131 -21.43 5.54 -8.95
C LEU A 131 -21.68 6.08 -7.54
N LYS A 132 -21.35 7.35 -7.28
CA LYS A 132 -21.62 8.03 -6.00
C LYS A 132 -23.12 8.04 -5.71
N ARG A 133 -23.93 8.56 -6.64
CA ARG A 133 -25.39 8.63 -6.49
C ARG A 133 -26.01 7.25 -6.31
N LEU A 134 -25.55 6.27 -7.07
CA LEU A 134 -26.02 4.89 -6.96
C LEU A 134 -25.64 4.28 -5.58
N GLY A 135 -24.43 4.54 -5.10
CA GLY A 135 -24.00 4.12 -3.77
C GLY A 135 -24.82 4.78 -2.66
N GLU A 136 -25.09 6.08 -2.76
CA GLU A 136 -25.95 6.81 -1.81
C GLU A 136 -27.39 6.29 -1.81
N GLN A 137 -27.92 5.91 -2.98
CA GLN A 137 -29.24 5.30 -3.09
C GLN A 137 -29.33 3.93 -2.39
N TRP A 138 -28.26 3.14 -2.42
CA TRP A 138 -28.26 1.77 -1.88
C TRP A 138 -27.84 1.69 -0.41
N PHE A 139 -26.88 2.52 0.00
CA PHE A 139 -26.27 2.44 1.32
C PHE A 139 -26.66 3.59 2.23
N GLY A 140 -27.13 4.72 1.68
CA GLY A 140 -27.50 5.92 2.42
C GLY A 140 -26.61 7.13 2.10
N GLU A 141 -27.08 8.31 2.48
CA GLU A 141 -26.37 9.59 2.25
C GLU A 141 -24.95 9.55 2.85
N GLY A 142 -23.97 10.04 2.08
CA GLY A 142 -22.56 10.05 2.48
C GLY A 142 -21.83 8.70 2.32
N LEU A 143 -22.52 7.63 1.95
CA LEU A 143 -21.91 6.30 1.74
C LEU A 143 -21.66 5.95 0.27
N GLY A 144 -21.66 6.95 -0.63
CA GLY A 144 -21.38 6.74 -2.05
C GLY A 144 -20.02 6.07 -2.33
N THR A 145 -19.01 6.30 -1.48
CA THR A 145 -17.68 5.69 -1.61
C THR A 145 -17.70 4.17 -1.46
N PHE A 146 -18.71 3.59 -0.80
CA PHE A 146 -18.88 2.15 -0.67
C PHE A 146 -19.15 1.46 -2.00
N LEU A 147 -19.57 2.21 -3.03
CA LEU A 147 -19.69 1.70 -4.39
C LEU A 147 -18.56 2.21 -5.31
N ILE A 148 -18.20 3.49 -5.20
CA ILE A 148 -17.16 4.09 -6.05
C ILE A 148 -15.84 3.33 -5.90
N ASN A 149 -15.36 3.10 -4.68
CA ASN A 149 -14.02 2.56 -4.46
C ASN A 149 -13.94 1.09 -4.92
N PRO A 150 -14.86 0.17 -4.57
CA PRO A 150 -14.80 -1.20 -5.09
C PRO A 150 -14.81 -1.26 -6.62
N VAL A 151 -15.61 -0.40 -7.27
CA VAL A 151 -15.71 -0.40 -8.73
C VAL A 151 -14.45 0.17 -9.38
N THR A 152 -13.98 1.33 -8.92
CA THR A 152 -12.86 2.05 -9.54
C THR A 152 -11.50 1.47 -9.16
N TYR A 153 -11.36 0.90 -7.96
CA TYR A 153 -10.07 0.41 -7.45
C TYR A 153 -9.90 -1.09 -7.70
N VAL A 154 -11.00 -1.86 -7.80
CA VAL A 154 -10.92 -3.31 -8.00
C VAL A 154 -11.55 -3.74 -9.31
N LEU A 155 -12.85 -3.52 -9.50
CA LEU A 155 -13.58 -4.14 -10.61
C LEU A 155 -13.05 -3.72 -11.99
N ILE A 156 -12.98 -2.42 -12.26
CA ILE A 156 -12.49 -1.88 -13.54
C ILE A 156 -11.04 -2.29 -13.80
N PRO A 157 -10.07 -2.05 -12.89
CA PRO A 157 -8.69 -2.48 -13.09
C PRO A 157 -8.54 -3.98 -13.29
N LEU A 158 -9.27 -4.79 -12.52
CA LEU A 158 -9.21 -6.23 -12.61
C LEU A 158 -9.65 -6.71 -14.00
N ILE A 159 -10.80 -6.25 -14.50
CA ILE A 159 -11.31 -6.60 -15.82
C ILE A 159 -10.31 -6.19 -16.90
N LEU A 160 -9.84 -4.94 -16.89
CA LEU A 160 -8.88 -4.43 -17.88
C LEU A 160 -7.57 -5.24 -17.90
N LEU A 161 -7.06 -5.63 -16.74
CA LEU A 161 -5.84 -6.42 -16.65
C LEU A 161 -6.04 -7.86 -17.10
N LEU A 162 -7.18 -8.48 -16.76
CA LEU A 162 -7.51 -9.82 -17.24
C LEU A 162 -7.62 -9.83 -18.78
N LEU A 163 -8.26 -8.81 -19.37
CA LEU A 163 -8.31 -8.61 -20.82
C LEU A 163 -6.91 -8.37 -21.42
N ALA A 164 -6.04 -7.67 -20.70
CA ALA A 164 -4.62 -7.50 -21.05
C ALA A 164 -3.75 -8.75 -20.75
N GLY A 165 -4.35 -9.89 -20.41
CA GLY A 165 -3.69 -11.18 -20.22
C GLY A 165 -3.02 -11.39 -18.87
N ALA A 166 -3.40 -10.63 -17.84
CA ALA A 166 -3.03 -10.94 -16.46
C ALA A 166 -3.75 -12.19 -15.95
N ARG A 167 -3.23 -12.80 -14.88
CA ARG A 167 -3.87 -13.93 -14.20
C ARG A 167 -4.10 -13.60 -12.73
N LEU A 168 -5.22 -14.05 -12.16
CA LEU A 168 -5.55 -13.79 -10.74
C LEU A 168 -4.41 -14.15 -9.76
N PRO A 169 -3.71 -15.29 -9.88
CA PRO A 169 -2.62 -15.60 -8.96
C PRO A 169 -1.46 -14.61 -9.03
N THR A 170 -1.23 -14.00 -10.21
CA THR A 170 -0.17 -12.97 -10.39
C THR A 170 -0.54 -11.61 -9.80
N LEU A 171 -1.82 -11.43 -9.48
CA LEU A 171 -2.40 -10.23 -8.87
C LEU A 171 -2.49 -10.31 -7.34
N GLY A 172 -1.90 -11.35 -6.72
CA GLY A 172 -1.92 -11.51 -5.27
C GLY A 172 -3.12 -12.31 -4.71
N PHE A 173 -3.93 -12.91 -5.59
CA PHE A 173 -4.98 -13.88 -5.22
C PHE A 173 -4.45 -15.33 -5.13
N SER A 174 -3.14 -15.52 -4.98
CA SER A 174 -2.57 -16.84 -4.73
C SER A 174 -2.81 -17.25 -3.27
N ARG A 175 -2.63 -18.53 -2.92
CA ARG A 175 -2.69 -18.98 -1.51
C ARG A 175 -1.66 -18.28 -0.61
N GLY A 176 -0.57 -17.79 -1.20
CA GLY A 176 0.53 -17.15 -0.49
C GLY A 176 1.38 -18.09 0.33
N HIS A 177 2.36 -17.51 1.01
CA HIS A 177 3.36 -18.20 1.82
C HIS A 177 3.27 -17.73 3.26
N ARG A 178 3.06 -18.70 4.19
CA ARG A 178 3.09 -18.47 5.65
C ARG A 178 2.18 -17.32 6.11
N VAL A 179 1.08 -17.08 5.40
CA VAL A 179 0.09 -16.01 5.63
C VAL A 179 -0.36 -15.98 7.09
N GLY A 180 -0.75 -17.13 7.67
CA GLY A 180 -1.18 -17.18 9.07
C GLY A 180 -0.13 -16.70 10.08
N ARG A 181 1.16 -17.01 9.88
CA ARG A 181 2.24 -16.54 10.76
C ARG A 181 2.46 -15.04 10.63
N ALA A 182 2.42 -14.52 9.40
CA ALA A 182 2.53 -13.09 9.16
C ALA A 182 1.36 -12.32 9.80
N LEU A 183 0.11 -12.83 9.70
CA LEU A 183 -1.05 -12.24 10.39
C LEU A 183 -0.84 -12.20 11.90
N LEU A 184 -0.42 -13.31 12.51
CA LEU A 184 -0.20 -13.36 13.95
C LEU A 184 0.83 -12.32 14.42
N ILE A 185 1.94 -12.17 13.69
CA ILE A 185 2.97 -11.18 14.01
C ILE A 185 2.44 -9.76 13.82
N CYS A 186 1.84 -9.46 12.67
CA CYS A 186 1.48 -8.09 12.31
C CYS A 186 0.21 -7.59 13.04
N CYS A 187 -0.71 -8.48 13.39
CA CYS A 187 -1.94 -8.12 14.08
C CYS A 187 -1.80 -8.12 15.60
N ALA A 188 -0.71 -8.65 16.17
CA ALA A 188 -0.54 -8.69 17.63
C ALA A 188 -0.62 -7.29 18.27
N VAL A 189 0.09 -6.30 17.71
CA VAL A 189 0.11 -4.93 18.24
C VAL A 189 -1.24 -4.23 18.03
N PRO A 190 -1.84 -4.20 16.81
CA PRO A 190 -3.17 -3.63 16.62
C PRO A 190 -4.25 -4.26 17.50
N LEU A 191 -4.25 -5.59 17.65
CA LEU A 191 -5.24 -6.28 18.47
C LEU A 191 -5.08 -5.96 19.97
N ALA A 192 -3.85 -5.85 20.47
CA ALA A 192 -3.60 -5.43 21.85
C ALA A 192 -4.09 -4.00 22.09
N TRP A 193 -3.86 -3.09 21.14
CA TRP A 193 -4.35 -1.71 21.22
C TRP A 193 -5.88 -1.64 21.17
N ILE A 194 -6.51 -2.34 20.22
CA ILE A 194 -7.97 -2.45 20.11
C ILE A 194 -8.58 -3.01 21.41
N ALA A 195 -7.98 -4.06 21.99
CA ALA A 195 -8.43 -4.61 23.27
C ALA A 195 -8.33 -3.56 24.39
N TYR A 196 -7.23 -2.81 24.46
CA TYR A 196 -7.04 -1.76 25.45
C TYR A 196 -8.11 -0.66 25.35
N ILE A 197 -8.37 -0.13 24.15
CA ILE A 197 -9.37 0.94 23.95
C ILE A 197 -10.82 0.48 24.17
N LEU A 198 -11.11 -0.81 23.93
CA LEU A 198 -12.41 -1.42 24.26
C LEU A 198 -12.57 -1.56 25.77
N ILE A 199 -11.56 -2.11 26.46
CA ILE A 199 -11.61 -2.34 27.91
C ILE A 199 -11.65 -1.01 28.68
N SER A 200 -10.95 0.03 28.19
CA SER A 200 -10.97 1.36 28.79
C SER A 200 -12.25 2.15 28.52
N GLY A 201 -13.18 1.62 27.71
CA GLY A 201 -14.43 2.28 27.35
C GLY A 201 -14.29 3.43 26.35
N GLN A 202 -13.10 3.63 25.77
CA GLN A 202 -12.85 4.69 24.78
C GLN A 202 -13.50 4.37 23.42
N LEU A 203 -13.72 3.09 23.11
CA LEU A 203 -14.35 2.64 21.88
C LEU A 203 -15.46 1.63 22.18
N SER A 204 -16.60 1.73 21.50
CA SER A 204 -17.66 0.72 21.57
C SER A 204 -17.48 -0.33 20.48
N ILE A 205 -17.95 -1.55 20.72
CA ILE A 205 -17.88 -2.64 19.73
C ILE A 205 -18.60 -2.29 18.42
N VAL A 206 -19.72 -1.56 18.51
CA VAL A 206 -20.48 -1.12 17.33
C VAL A 206 -19.68 -0.13 16.50
N ARG A 207 -19.01 0.84 17.13
CA ARG A 207 -18.13 1.78 16.43
C ARG A 207 -16.94 1.08 15.80
N LEU A 208 -16.32 0.14 16.52
CA LEU A 208 -15.21 -0.66 15.99
C LEU A 208 -15.64 -1.43 14.73
N LEU A 209 -16.74 -2.18 14.79
CA LEU A 209 -17.25 -2.94 13.64
C LEU A 209 -17.62 -2.02 12.47
N GLY A 210 -18.21 -0.86 12.76
CA GLY A 210 -18.48 0.18 11.76
C GLY A 210 -17.21 0.69 11.08
N SER A 211 -16.16 0.99 11.86
CA SER A 211 -14.85 1.41 11.34
C SER A 211 -14.19 0.33 10.49
N PHE A 212 -14.23 -0.94 10.92
CA PHE A 212 -13.70 -2.05 10.12
C PHE A 212 -14.44 -2.21 8.78
N ALA A 213 -15.78 -2.19 8.81
CA ALA A 213 -16.59 -2.30 7.61
C ALA A 213 -16.34 -1.12 6.66
N SER A 214 -16.33 0.10 7.20
CA SER A 214 -16.04 1.32 6.44
C SER A 214 -14.66 1.28 5.81
N ASN A 215 -13.62 0.93 6.56
CA ASN A 215 -12.25 0.85 6.05
C ASN A 215 -12.05 -0.28 5.04
N PHE A 216 -12.76 -1.41 5.19
CA PHE A 216 -12.76 -2.47 4.19
C PHE A 216 -13.38 -2.00 2.87
N MET A 217 -14.50 -1.27 2.94
CA MET A 217 -15.25 -0.78 1.77
C MET A 217 -14.62 0.42 1.09
N GLN A 218 -13.72 1.16 1.76
CA GLN A 218 -13.15 2.38 1.21
C GLN A 218 -11.66 2.23 0.84
N ASN A 219 -10.83 1.70 1.73
CA ASN A 219 -9.38 1.88 1.60
C ASN A 219 -8.65 0.54 1.62
N GLY A 220 -8.82 -0.24 2.70
CA GLY A 220 -8.03 -1.42 3.05
C GLY A 220 -7.68 -2.35 1.90
N PHE A 221 -8.57 -3.30 1.58
CA PHE A 221 -8.31 -4.25 0.49
C PHE A 221 -8.22 -3.58 -0.89
N LEU A 222 -8.99 -2.52 -1.09
CA LEU A 222 -9.17 -1.87 -2.38
C LEU A 222 -7.89 -1.18 -2.86
N GLU A 223 -7.25 -0.40 -2.00
CA GLU A 223 -5.95 0.21 -2.27
C GLU A 223 -4.86 -0.86 -2.36
N GLU A 224 -4.86 -1.87 -1.47
CA GLU A 224 -3.88 -2.95 -1.54
C GLU A 224 -3.93 -3.67 -2.90
N PHE A 225 -5.11 -3.87 -3.47
CA PHE A 225 -5.23 -4.43 -4.80
C PHE A 225 -4.58 -3.52 -5.87
N LEU A 226 -4.84 -2.22 -5.86
CA LEU A 226 -4.23 -1.27 -6.80
C LEU A 226 -2.69 -1.24 -6.69
N PHE A 227 -2.17 -1.08 -5.48
CA PHE A 227 -0.75 -0.83 -5.31
C PHE A 227 0.08 -2.11 -5.22
N ARG A 228 -0.40 -3.15 -4.51
CA ARG A 228 0.36 -4.38 -4.30
C ARG A 228 -0.04 -5.41 -5.35
N GLY A 229 -1.34 -5.59 -5.54
CA GLY A 229 -1.89 -6.56 -6.50
C GLY A 229 -1.51 -6.22 -7.93
N ILE A 230 -1.61 -4.95 -8.32
CA ILE A 230 -1.37 -4.49 -9.68
C ILE A 230 0.02 -3.84 -9.82
N LEU A 231 0.25 -2.67 -9.22
CA LEU A 231 1.44 -1.87 -9.50
C LEU A 231 2.74 -2.59 -9.13
N GLN A 232 2.86 -3.04 -7.88
CA GLN A 232 4.06 -3.70 -7.35
C GLN A 232 4.40 -4.97 -8.11
N THR A 233 3.42 -5.85 -8.36
CA THR A 233 3.67 -7.10 -9.08
C THR A 233 4.14 -6.87 -10.51
N ARG A 234 3.68 -5.81 -11.20
CA ARG A 234 4.12 -5.51 -12.58
C ARG A 234 5.48 -4.85 -12.60
N LEU A 235 5.73 -3.88 -11.71
CA LEU A 235 7.07 -3.33 -11.51
C LEU A 235 8.07 -4.43 -11.17
N ARG A 236 7.70 -5.39 -10.32
CA ARG A 236 8.57 -6.52 -9.93
C ARG A 236 9.05 -7.33 -11.13
N LEU A 237 8.19 -7.57 -12.11
CA LEU A 237 8.53 -8.31 -13.32
C LEU A 237 9.49 -7.55 -14.25
N LEU A 238 9.58 -6.22 -14.10
CA LEU A 238 10.38 -5.33 -14.95
C LEU A 238 11.68 -4.85 -14.29
N THR A 239 11.64 -4.55 -12.99
CA THR A 239 12.72 -3.88 -12.25
C THR A 239 13.26 -4.71 -11.08
N GLY A 240 12.64 -5.86 -10.80
CA GLY A 240 12.96 -6.68 -9.63
C GLY A 240 12.27 -6.18 -8.34
N PRO A 241 12.34 -6.98 -7.25
CA PRO A 241 11.54 -6.77 -6.05
C PRO A 241 11.91 -5.48 -5.29
N GLY A 242 13.20 -5.16 -5.15
CA GLY A 242 13.64 -3.98 -4.40
C GLY A 242 13.09 -2.68 -4.98
N TRP A 243 13.29 -2.45 -6.28
CA TRP A 243 12.76 -1.27 -6.96
C TRP A 243 11.23 -1.27 -7.01
N ALA A 244 10.60 -2.43 -7.20
CA ALA A 244 9.15 -2.51 -7.21
C ALA A 244 8.52 -2.05 -5.88
N MET A 245 9.08 -2.48 -4.75
CA MET A 245 8.62 -2.08 -3.41
C MET A 245 8.81 -0.58 -3.15
N VAL A 246 9.93 -0.01 -3.60
CA VAL A 246 10.24 1.41 -3.40
C VAL A 246 9.38 2.30 -4.30
N LEU A 247 9.29 1.99 -5.59
CA LEU A 247 8.53 2.79 -6.54
C LEU A 247 7.03 2.75 -6.22
N GLN A 248 6.47 1.58 -5.91
CA GLN A 248 5.06 1.51 -5.51
C GLN A 248 4.79 2.30 -4.22
N ALA A 249 5.71 2.28 -3.25
CA ALA A 249 5.54 2.98 -1.99
C ALA A 249 5.54 4.50 -2.18
N LEU A 250 6.42 5.02 -3.02
CA LEU A 250 6.46 6.45 -3.36
C LEU A 250 5.19 6.87 -4.12
N VAL A 251 4.73 6.05 -5.08
CA VAL A 251 3.47 6.30 -5.79
C VAL A 251 2.28 6.26 -4.84
N PHE A 252 2.25 5.32 -3.88
CA PHE A 252 1.24 5.26 -2.82
C PHE A 252 1.24 6.54 -1.97
N GLY A 253 2.41 7.06 -1.61
CA GLY A 253 2.53 8.33 -0.89
C GLY A 253 1.99 9.52 -1.69
N VAL A 254 2.44 9.68 -2.94
CA VAL A 254 1.98 10.79 -3.81
C VAL A 254 0.50 10.69 -4.13
N TRP A 255 -0.06 9.47 -4.25
CA TRP A 255 -1.48 9.27 -4.49
C TRP A 255 -2.36 9.86 -3.36
N HIS A 256 -1.83 9.95 -2.14
CA HIS A 256 -2.49 10.57 -0.99
C HIS A 256 -2.32 12.10 -0.92
N LEU A 257 -1.88 12.76 -2.01
CA LEU A 257 -1.61 14.19 -2.03
C LEU A 257 -2.80 15.05 -1.59
N GLY A 258 -4.04 14.66 -1.90
CA GLY A 258 -5.22 15.40 -1.44
C GLY A 258 -5.29 15.47 0.09
N VAL A 259 -5.12 14.32 0.76
CA VAL A 259 -5.04 14.24 2.23
C VAL A 259 -3.84 15.05 2.75
N GLY A 260 -2.69 14.96 2.08
CA GLY A 260 -1.50 15.75 2.41
C GLY A 260 -1.77 17.25 2.39
N TYR A 261 -2.49 17.72 1.37
CA TYR A 261 -2.82 19.13 1.18
C TYR A 261 -3.75 19.63 2.28
N SER A 262 -4.76 18.84 2.65
CA SER A 262 -5.60 19.17 3.81
C SER A 262 -4.81 19.16 5.13
N ASN A 263 -3.92 18.19 5.33
CA ASN A 263 -3.15 18.05 6.58
C ASN A 263 -2.14 19.17 6.81
N THR A 264 -1.64 19.80 5.74
CA THR A 264 -0.74 20.96 5.84
C THR A 264 -1.50 22.29 5.82
N GLY A 265 -2.83 22.27 5.99
CA GLY A 265 -3.64 23.48 5.98
C GLY A 265 -3.66 24.20 4.64
N HIS A 266 -3.54 23.47 3.53
CA HIS A 266 -3.58 24.01 2.16
C HIS A 266 -2.41 24.96 1.83
N THR A 267 -1.30 24.87 2.58
CA THR A 267 -0.11 25.74 2.45
C THR A 267 0.68 25.57 1.16
N GLY A 268 0.42 24.53 0.37
CA GLY A 268 1.05 24.32 -0.93
C GLY A 268 1.24 22.85 -1.28
N LEU A 269 1.56 22.56 -2.55
CA LEU A 269 1.76 21.19 -3.03
C LEU A 269 3.07 20.58 -2.50
N LEU A 270 4.12 21.37 -2.33
CA LEU A 270 5.41 20.88 -1.84
C LEU A 270 5.32 20.30 -0.41
N PRO A 271 4.81 21.02 0.61
CA PRO A 271 4.63 20.45 1.95
C PRO A 271 3.63 19.28 1.95
N ALA A 272 2.60 19.33 1.09
CA ALA A 272 1.63 18.26 0.94
C ALA A 272 2.23 16.95 0.40
N ILE A 273 3.12 17.02 -0.60
CA ILE A 273 3.89 15.86 -1.09
C ILE A 273 4.85 15.39 0.01
N ALA A 274 5.53 16.33 0.68
CA ALA A 274 6.51 15.99 1.69
C ALA A 274 5.89 15.22 2.87
N ILE A 275 4.72 15.65 3.36
CA ILE A 275 4.03 14.96 4.48
C ILE A 275 3.54 13.57 4.07
N THR A 276 3.06 13.39 2.84
CA THR A 276 2.58 12.08 2.38
C THR A 276 3.73 11.14 2.05
N ILE A 277 4.87 11.62 1.57
CA ILE A 277 6.07 10.78 1.48
C ILE A 277 6.56 10.40 2.88
N ALA A 278 6.66 11.34 3.82
CA ALA A 278 7.14 11.09 5.17
C ALA A 278 6.29 10.03 5.91
N GLN A 279 4.97 10.04 5.72
CA GLN A 279 4.06 9.12 6.40
C GLN A 279 3.56 7.98 5.49
N GLN A 280 2.85 8.32 4.42
CA GLN A 280 2.11 7.35 3.61
C GLN A 280 3.03 6.44 2.81
N SER A 281 4.15 6.93 2.26
CA SER A 281 5.09 6.03 1.58
C SER A 281 5.80 5.07 2.54
N LEU A 282 5.95 5.42 3.82
CA LEU A 282 6.57 4.56 4.82
C LEU A 282 5.66 3.37 5.17
N ILE A 283 4.37 3.64 5.41
CA ILE A 283 3.33 2.61 5.53
C ILE A 283 3.25 1.83 4.20
N GLY A 284 3.27 2.55 3.09
CA GLY A 284 3.35 2.08 1.71
C GLY A 284 4.36 0.97 1.50
N LEU A 285 5.60 1.24 1.94
CA LEU A 285 6.74 0.35 1.88
C LEU A 285 6.56 -0.87 2.76
N ALA A 286 6.13 -0.70 4.01
CA ALA A 286 5.93 -1.81 4.94
C ALA A 286 4.89 -2.82 4.41
N LEU A 287 3.72 -2.34 3.97
CA LEU A 287 2.69 -3.19 3.37
C LEU A 287 3.19 -3.86 2.08
N GLY A 288 4.01 -3.17 1.29
CA GLY A 288 4.67 -3.74 0.11
C GLY A 288 5.65 -4.87 0.44
N ILE A 289 6.40 -4.76 1.55
CA ILE A 289 7.27 -5.82 2.07
C ILE A 289 6.42 -7.01 2.53
N LEU A 290 5.35 -6.79 3.30
CA LEU A 290 4.45 -7.87 3.73
C LEU A 290 3.85 -8.62 2.54
N PHE A 291 3.43 -7.88 1.50
CA PHE A 291 2.98 -8.49 0.26
C PHE A 291 4.09 -9.28 -0.43
N GLU A 292 5.32 -8.79 -0.47
CA GLU A 292 6.43 -9.50 -1.12
C GLU A 292 6.81 -10.77 -0.35
N CYS A 293 6.80 -10.74 0.98
CA CYS A 293 7.09 -11.90 1.83
C CYS A 293 6.02 -13.00 1.73
N THR A 294 4.76 -12.62 1.48
CA THR A 294 3.63 -13.57 1.55
C THR A 294 2.98 -13.84 0.20
N ARG A 295 3.22 -13.00 -0.82
CA ARG A 295 2.63 -13.07 -2.17
C ARG A 295 1.10 -13.18 -2.16
N ASN A 296 0.47 -12.53 -1.17
CA ASN A 296 -0.96 -12.59 -0.92
C ASN A 296 -1.47 -11.25 -0.37
N LEU A 297 -2.62 -10.79 -0.89
CA LEU A 297 -3.21 -9.49 -0.52
C LEU A 297 -3.85 -9.46 0.86
N VAL A 298 -4.22 -10.60 1.45
CA VAL A 298 -4.90 -10.67 2.75
C VAL A 298 -4.05 -10.01 3.83
N ILE A 299 -2.75 -10.25 3.87
CA ILE A 299 -1.87 -9.69 4.90
C ILE A 299 -1.86 -8.16 4.90
N PRO A 300 -1.39 -7.50 3.82
CA PRO A 300 -1.37 -6.05 3.82
C PRO A 300 -2.78 -5.48 3.97
N SER A 301 -3.83 -6.12 3.45
CA SER A 301 -5.20 -5.62 3.58
C SER A 301 -5.68 -5.62 5.03
N VAL A 302 -5.49 -6.72 5.76
CA VAL A 302 -5.90 -6.82 7.17
C VAL A 302 -5.10 -5.83 8.02
N VAL A 303 -3.79 -5.72 7.80
CA VAL A 303 -2.95 -4.76 8.52
C VAL A 303 -3.40 -3.32 8.23
N HIS A 304 -3.64 -2.99 6.97
CA HIS A 304 -4.11 -1.66 6.58
C HIS A 304 -5.47 -1.32 7.20
N ILE A 305 -6.44 -2.23 7.16
CA ILE A 305 -7.75 -2.03 7.79
C ILE A 305 -7.61 -1.84 9.30
N ALA A 306 -6.77 -2.64 9.96
CA ALA A 306 -6.55 -2.53 11.39
C ALA A 306 -5.95 -1.16 11.75
N LEU A 307 -4.96 -0.68 10.98
CA LEU A 307 -4.35 0.63 11.18
C LEU A 307 -5.33 1.78 11.03
N ASN A 308 -6.22 1.73 10.03
CA ASN A 308 -7.18 2.80 9.79
C ASN A 308 -8.40 2.73 10.72
N SER A 309 -8.56 1.65 11.48
CA SER A 309 -9.69 1.44 12.40
C SER A 309 -9.34 1.76 13.86
N MET A 310 -8.09 2.15 14.13
CA MET A 310 -7.56 2.58 15.43
C MET A 310 -7.39 4.09 15.45
#